data_AF-A0A6A3AH95-F1
#
_entry.id   AF-A0A6A3AH95-F1
#
_cell.length_a   1.000
_cell.length_b   1.000
_cell.length_c   1.000
_cell.angle_alpha   90.00
_cell.angle_beta   90.00
_cell.angle_gamma   90.00
#
_symmetry.space_group_name_H-M   'P 1'
#
loop_
_entity.id
_entity.type
_entity.pdbx_description
1 polymer ?
#
loop_
_entity_poly.entity_id
_entity_poly.type
_entity_poly.pdbx_seq_one_letter_code
_entity_poly.pdbx_strand_id
1 'polypeptide(L)'
;MCSSFTKSKMDHSEPPALPHAIYSVLTKIVDAEHISSTVPTIISPFLVPASKLKLEGRLMTTNSGKLPLYGIQVGPETDVSRAIASKTQKPPPPSLQIHYEPLACFLHLVHASNLPTSIIVVQRSQSPFNQALNVDLQTLCEIGELAAKAASGGGGEPWRTFHG
;
A
#
# COMPACT_ATOMS: atom_id res chain seq x y z
N MET A 1 35.26 -24.77 -27.06
CA MET A 1 34.01 -25.54 -27.23
C MET A 1 32.87 -24.53 -27.29
N CYS A 2 32.37 -24.27 -28.49
CA CYS A 2 31.12 -23.56 -28.74
C CYS A 2 29.97 -24.57 -28.85
N SER A 3 28.73 -24.05 -28.74
CA SER A 3 27.40 -24.70 -28.88
C SER A 3 26.82 -25.24 -27.57
N SER A 4 25.59 -24.94 -27.14
CA SER A 4 24.53 -24.10 -27.71
C SER A 4 23.56 -23.76 -26.58
N PHE A 5 23.36 -22.47 -26.29
CA PHE A 5 22.18 -22.04 -25.54
C PHE A 5 20.99 -22.19 -26.48
N THR A 6 20.27 -23.30 -26.39
CA THR A 6 18.98 -23.44 -27.06
C THR A 6 18.05 -22.39 -26.47
N LYS A 7 17.84 -21.34 -27.24
CA LYS A 7 16.79 -20.34 -27.10
C LYS A 7 15.45 -21.09 -27.06
N SER A 8 15.01 -21.43 -25.85
CA SER A 8 13.60 -21.74 -25.60
C SER A 8 12.82 -20.53 -26.07
N LYS A 9 11.92 -20.76 -27.02
CA LYS A 9 10.95 -19.78 -27.51
C LYS A 9 10.20 -19.29 -26.28
N MET A 10 10.55 -18.09 -25.83
CA MET A 10 9.75 -17.33 -24.90
C MET A 10 8.50 -16.95 -25.69
N ASP A 11 7.49 -17.82 -25.63
CA ASP A 11 6.15 -17.47 -26.05
C ASP A 11 5.82 -16.13 -25.37
N HIS A 12 5.29 -15.20 -26.14
CA HIS A 12 4.87 -13.89 -25.68
C HIS A 12 3.73 -14.06 -24.66
N SER A 13 4.08 -14.44 -23.44
CA SER A 13 3.19 -14.34 -22.30
C SER A 13 3.06 -12.84 -22.05
N GLU A 14 1.97 -12.27 -22.53
CA GLU A 14 1.50 -10.96 -22.12
C GLU A 14 1.68 -10.88 -20.60
N PRO A 15 2.42 -9.88 -20.08
CA PRO A 15 2.60 -9.76 -18.65
C PRO A 15 1.20 -9.72 -18.02
N PRO A 16 0.99 -10.33 -16.83
CA PRO A 16 -0.31 -10.34 -16.20
C PRO A 16 -0.91 -8.94 -16.24
N ALA A 17 -2.08 -8.81 -16.87
CA ALA A 17 -2.62 -7.52 -17.30
C ALA A 17 -2.70 -6.51 -16.13
N LEU A 18 -2.92 -7.01 -14.91
CA LEU A 18 -3.05 -6.21 -13.70
C LEU A 18 -1.72 -5.58 -13.21
N PRO A 19 -0.66 -6.33 -12.86
CA PRO A 19 0.65 -5.75 -12.55
C PRO A 19 1.18 -4.80 -13.62
N HIS A 20 1.00 -5.15 -14.89
CA HIS A 20 1.43 -4.30 -16.00
C HIS A 20 0.64 -2.98 -16.06
N ALA A 21 -0.68 -3.03 -15.89
CA ALA A 21 -1.52 -1.82 -15.85
C ALA A 21 -1.16 -0.93 -14.65
N ILE A 22 -0.96 -1.51 -13.46
CA ILE A 22 -0.55 -0.77 -12.26
C ILE A 22 0.81 -0.12 -12.50
N TYR A 23 1.81 -0.88 -12.97
CA TYR A 23 3.13 -0.35 -13.25
C TYR A 23 3.09 0.79 -14.28
N SER A 24 2.28 0.64 -15.34
CA SER A 24 2.10 1.69 -16.35
C SER A 24 1.49 2.97 -15.79
N VAL A 25 0.65 2.87 -14.75
CA VAL A 25 0.15 4.05 -14.02
C VAL A 25 1.25 4.66 -13.17
N LEU A 26 2.04 3.84 -12.45
CA LEU A 26 3.16 4.32 -11.65
C LEU A 26 4.21 5.04 -12.51
N THR A 27 4.56 4.50 -13.68
CA THR A 27 5.51 5.15 -14.59
C THR A 27 5.00 6.48 -15.09
N LYS A 28 3.69 6.60 -15.40
CA LYS A 28 3.10 7.89 -15.78
C LYS A 28 3.15 8.92 -14.66
N ILE A 29 3.07 8.49 -13.41
CA ILE A 29 3.23 9.38 -12.25
C ILE A 29 4.68 9.88 -12.21
N VAL A 30 5.66 8.98 -12.34
CA VAL A 30 7.09 9.34 -12.39
C VAL A 30 7.36 10.30 -13.56
N ASP A 31 6.84 10.01 -14.74
CA ASP A 31 7.02 10.85 -15.93
C ASP A 31 6.39 12.25 -15.74
N ALA A 32 5.26 12.33 -15.03
CA ALA A 32 4.63 13.60 -14.69
C ALA A 32 5.45 14.43 -13.70
N GLU A 33 6.37 13.84 -12.92
CA GLU A 33 7.32 14.57 -12.07
C GLU A 33 8.28 15.42 -12.89
N HIS A 34 8.62 15.01 -14.12
CA HIS A 34 9.44 15.86 -14.99
C HIS A 34 8.72 17.15 -15.41
N ILE A 35 7.39 17.19 -15.27
CA ILE A 35 6.53 18.31 -15.66
C ILE A 35 6.04 19.10 -14.43
N SER A 36 5.89 18.43 -13.28
CA SER A 36 5.38 18.99 -12.02
C SER A 36 6.46 19.03 -10.94
N SER A 37 6.59 20.16 -10.22
CA SER A 37 7.63 20.35 -9.19
C SER A 37 7.46 19.48 -7.93
N THR A 38 6.37 18.69 -7.81
CA THR A 38 6.06 17.93 -6.60
C THR A 38 5.64 16.51 -6.95
N VAL A 39 6.36 15.54 -6.38
CA VAL A 39 6.05 14.11 -6.48
C VAL A 39 4.87 13.77 -5.55
N PRO A 40 3.77 13.18 -6.06
CA PRO A 40 2.65 12.80 -5.20
C PRO A 40 3.03 11.63 -4.29
N THR A 41 2.49 11.62 -3.07
CA THR A 41 2.59 10.46 -2.17
C THR A 41 1.45 9.49 -2.42
N ILE A 42 1.77 8.25 -2.77
CA ILE A 42 0.80 7.18 -2.95
C ILE A 42 0.38 6.65 -1.58
N ILE A 43 -0.92 6.55 -1.33
CA ILE A 43 -1.46 5.92 -0.13
C ILE A 43 -2.26 4.69 -0.56
N SER A 44 -1.85 3.52 -0.09
CA SER A 44 -2.45 2.25 -0.53
C SER A 44 -2.91 1.39 0.66
N PRO A 45 -4.23 1.28 0.90
CA PRO A 45 -4.77 0.40 1.95
C PRO A 45 -4.81 -1.06 1.50
N PHE A 46 -4.35 -1.97 2.35
CA PHE A 46 -4.45 -3.41 2.17
C PHE A 46 -5.15 -4.05 3.34
N LEU A 47 -6.28 -4.70 3.06
CA LEU A 47 -6.95 -5.56 4.02
C LEU A 47 -6.49 -7.00 3.82
N VAL A 48 -5.70 -7.51 4.76
CA VAL A 48 -5.03 -8.80 4.62
C VAL A 48 -5.57 -9.79 5.65
N PRO A 49 -5.97 -11.01 5.25
CA PRO A 49 -6.36 -12.04 6.19
C PRO A 49 -5.26 -12.32 7.23
N ALA A 50 -5.65 -12.48 8.49
CA ALA A 50 -4.72 -12.81 9.58
C ALA A 50 -3.81 -14.02 9.28
N SER A 51 -4.32 -15.02 8.55
CA SER A 51 -3.56 -16.22 8.17
C SER A 51 -2.48 -15.97 7.11
N LYS A 52 -2.53 -14.83 6.40
CA LYS A 52 -1.64 -14.48 5.29
C LYS A 52 -0.54 -13.50 5.70
N LEU A 53 -0.63 -12.95 6.92
CA LEU A 53 0.42 -12.16 7.55
C LEU A 53 1.00 -12.96 8.72
N LYS A 54 2.21 -13.51 8.55
CA LYS A 54 2.96 -14.02 9.69
C LYS A 54 3.67 -12.85 10.36
N LEU A 55 2.97 -12.24 11.31
CA LEU A 55 3.51 -11.24 12.21
C LEU A 55 4.07 -11.98 13.42
N GLU A 56 5.37 -12.29 13.42
CA GLU A 56 5.98 -13.03 14.52
C GLU A 56 6.04 -12.14 15.77
N GLY A 57 5.30 -12.52 16.81
CA GLY A 57 5.48 -11.99 18.15
C GLY A 57 4.87 -10.62 18.43
N ARG A 58 3.55 -10.49 18.31
CA ARG A 58 2.69 -9.82 19.31
C ARG A 58 1.24 -9.83 18.80
N LEU A 59 0.39 -10.62 19.46
CA LEU A 59 -0.97 -10.16 19.69
C LEU A 59 -0.83 -8.85 20.49
N MET A 60 -0.76 -7.69 19.83
CA MET A 60 -0.95 -6.43 20.54
C MET A 60 -2.44 -6.26 20.73
N THR A 61 -2.90 -6.75 21.88
CA THR A 61 -4.13 -6.29 22.51
C THR A 61 -3.97 -4.79 22.76
N THR A 62 -4.38 -3.95 21.81
CA THR A 62 -4.69 -2.58 22.14
C THR A 62 -5.97 -2.63 22.95
N ASN A 63 -5.92 -2.14 24.20
CA ASN A 63 -7.07 -2.07 25.12
C ASN A 63 -8.16 -1.07 24.66
N SER A 64 -8.16 -0.68 23.40
CA SER A 64 -9.26 0.00 22.72
C SER A 64 -9.69 -0.93 21.58
N GLY A 65 -10.98 -1.15 21.37
CA GLY A 65 -11.51 -2.08 20.36
C GLY A 65 -11.20 -1.73 18.88
N LYS A 66 -10.08 -1.07 18.59
CA LYS A 66 -9.59 -0.75 17.25
C LYS A 66 -8.56 -1.78 16.77
N LEU A 67 -8.66 -2.14 15.50
CA LEU A 67 -7.71 -3.04 14.85
C LEU A 67 -6.34 -2.36 14.70
N PRO A 68 -5.23 -3.09 14.90
CA PRO A 68 -3.89 -2.54 14.70
C PRO A 68 -3.66 -2.23 13.21
N LEU A 69 -3.25 -0.99 12.93
CA LEU A 69 -2.86 -0.52 11.59
C LEU A 69 -1.34 -0.55 11.46
N TYR A 70 -0.81 -1.26 10.47
CA TYR A 70 0.62 -1.31 10.18
C TYR A 70 0.95 -0.43 8.98
N GLY A 71 2.00 0.38 9.07
CA GLY A 71 2.46 1.23 7.98
C GLY A 71 3.77 0.71 7.38
N ILE A 72 3.85 0.56 6.05
CA ILE A 72 5.10 0.31 5.33
C ILE A 72 5.38 1.51 4.44
N GLN A 73 6.55 2.12 4.63
CA GLN A 73 7.01 3.25 3.83
C GLN A 73 8.02 2.79 2.78
N VAL A 74 7.80 3.18 1.54
CA VAL A 74 8.67 2.89 0.39
C VAL A 74 8.98 4.19 -0.34
N GLY A 75 10.21 4.34 -0.82
CA GLY A 75 10.66 5.53 -1.54
C GLY A 75 11.01 6.72 -0.62
N PRO A 76 11.13 7.94 -1.18
CA PRO A 76 11.44 9.14 -0.42
C PRO A 76 10.36 9.47 0.61
N GLU A 77 10.79 9.94 1.79
CA GLU A 77 9.87 10.41 2.83
C GLU A 77 9.27 11.77 2.46
N THR A 78 7.96 11.92 2.66
CA THR A 78 7.19 13.15 2.53
C THR A 78 6.49 13.51 3.84
N ASP A 79 5.97 14.72 3.95
CA ASP A 79 5.19 15.12 5.13
C ASP A 79 3.94 14.25 5.31
N VAL A 80 3.32 13.85 4.19
CA VAL A 80 2.19 12.91 4.18
C VAL A 80 2.62 11.54 4.72
N SER A 81 3.71 10.97 4.21
CA SER A 81 4.18 9.67 4.68
C SER A 81 4.62 9.74 6.15
N ARG A 82 5.24 10.84 6.60
CA ARG A 82 5.59 11.04 8.01
C ARG A 82 4.35 11.13 8.91
N ALA A 83 3.33 11.87 8.48
CA ALA A 83 2.07 11.98 9.20
C ALA A 83 1.39 10.61 9.36
N ILE A 84 1.36 9.80 8.30
CA ILE A 84 0.81 8.43 8.33
C ILE A 84 1.65 7.52 9.24
N ALA A 85 2.98 7.59 9.15
CA ALA A 85 3.88 6.81 10.00
C ALA A 85 3.69 7.10 11.50
N SER A 86 3.32 8.34 11.86
CA SER A 86 3.06 8.71 13.27
C SER A 86 1.78 8.09 13.84
N LYS A 87 0.86 7.66 12.98
CA LYS A 87 -0.46 7.11 13.34
C LYS A 87 -0.56 5.61 13.11
N THR A 88 0.45 5.01 12.50
CA THR A 88 0.52 3.57 12.21
C THR A 88 1.62 2.93 13.05
N GLN A 89 1.46 1.64 13.35
CA GLN A 89 2.55 0.88 13.94
C GLN A 89 3.58 0.61 12.86
N LYS A 90 4.86 0.77 13.20
CA LYS A 90 5.93 0.30 12.30
C LYS A 90 5.74 -1.19 12.04
N PRO A 91 6.05 -1.65 10.82
CA PRO A 91 5.98 -3.07 10.55
C PRO A 91 6.99 -3.75 11.49
N PRO A 92 6.66 -4.92 12.06
CA PRO A 92 7.64 -5.67 12.82
C PRO A 92 8.86 -6.01 11.96
N PRO A 93 10.01 -6.33 12.60
CA PRO A 93 11.30 -6.54 11.96
C PRO A 93 11.26 -7.55 10.79
N PRO A 94 12.33 -7.66 9.96
CA PRO A 94 12.32 -8.16 8.57
C PRO A 94 11.88 -9.63 8.34
N SER A 95 11.35 -10.33 9.35
CA SER A 95 10.70 -11.63 9.22
C SER A 95 9.21 -11.57 8.85
N LEU A 96 8.66 -10.41 8.46
CA LEU A 96 7.29 -10.30 7.95
C LEU A 96 7.14 -11.13 6.66
N GLN A 97 6.80 -12.40 6.81
CA GLN A 97 6.51 -13.26 5.66
C GLN A 97 5.12 -12.92 5.16
N ILE A 98 5.06 -12.00 4.19
CA ILE A 98 3.84 -11.65 3.47
C ILE A 98 3.50 -12.81 2.55
N HIS A 99 2.54 -13.63 2.96
CA HIS A 99 1.98 -14.69 2.13
C HIS A 99 0.72 -14.22 1.41
N TYR A 100 0.68 -12.93 1.05
CA TYR A 100 -0.42 -12.29 0.38
C TYR A 100 0.08 -11.67 -0.93
N GLU A 101 -0.21 -12.36 -2.03
CA GLU A 101 0.31 -12.05 -3.36
C GLU A 101 0.01 -10.61 -3.81
N PRO A 102 -1.19 -10.03 -3.62
CA PRO A 102 -1.46 -8.66 -4.07
C PRO A 102 -0.58 -7.61 -3.39
N LEU A 103 -0.33 -7.77 -2.10
CA LEU A 103 0.55 -6.87 -1.34
C LEU A 103 2.02 -7.05 -1.74
N ALA A 104 2.47 -8.30 -1.91
CA ALA A 104 3.84 -8.59 -2.35
C ALA A 104 4.12 -8.05 -3.75
N CYS A 105 3.18 -8.24 -4.68
CA CYS A 105 3.27 -7.70 -6.04
C CYS A 105 3.28 -6.18 -6.03
N PHE A 106 2.38 -5.54 -5.29
CA PHE A 106 2.35 -4.09 -5.19
C PHE A 106 3.64 -3.52 -4.59
N LEU A 107 4.16 -4.11 -3.50
CA LEU A 107 5.45 -3.76 -2.91
C LEU A 107 6.58 -3.80 -3.94
N HIS A 108 6.64 -4.88 -4.74
CA HIS A 108 7.65 -5.00 -5.79
C HIS A 108 7.55 -3.88 -6.83
N LEU A 109 6.32 -3.53 -7.26
CA LEU A 109 6.09 -2.46 -8.24
C LEU A 109 6.49 -1.09 -7.70
N VAL A 110 6.10 -0.73 -6.48
CA VAL A 110 6.41 0.58 -5.91
C VAL A 110 7.88 0.72 -5.52
N HIS A 111 8.55 -0.38 -5.18
CA HIS A 111 10.01 -0.40 -5.03
C HIS A 111 10.71 -0.15 -6.37
N ALA A 112 10.22 -0.75 -7.46
CA ALA A 112 10.80 -0.55 -8.79
C ALA A 112 10.60 0.88 -9.31
N SER A 113 9.51 1.56 -8.92
CA SER A 113 9.24 2.94 -9.32
C SER A 113 9.84 4.00 -8.39
N ASN A 114 10.33 3.61 -7.20
CA ASN A 114 10.89 4.51 -6.18
C ASN A 114 10.00 5.72 -5.81
N LEU A 115 8.68 5.56 -5.93
CA LEU A 115 7.71 6.61 -5.62
C LEU A 115 7.48 6.70 -4.10
N PRO A 116 7.32 7.91 -3.53
CA PRO A 116 6.88 8.08 -2.15
C PRO A 116 5.57 7.34 -1.91
N THR A 117 5.61 6.25 -1.15
CA THR A 117 4.46 5.36 -0.97
C THR A 117 4.28 5.00 0.50
N SER A 118 3.05 5.15 0.98
CA SER A 118 2.58 4.70 2.28
C SER A 118 1.55 3.60 2.15
N ILE A 119 1.95 2.39 2.54
CA ILE A 119 1.09 1.21 2.52
C ILE A 119 0.54 0.99 3.92
N ILE A 120 -0.79 0.97 4.04
CA ILE A 120 -1.47 0.76 5.32
C ILE A 120 -2.06 -0.65 5.31
N VAL A 121 -1.49 -1.53 6.11
CA VAL A 121 -1.88 -2.93 6.20
C VAL A 121 -2.78 -3.12 7.43
N VAL A 122 -3.98 -3.61 7.18
CA VAL A 122 -4.98 -3.96 8.18
C VAL A 122 -5.12 -5.47 8.23
N GLN A 123 -5.03 -6.03 9.43
CA GLN A 123 -5.30 -7.44 9.62
C GLN A 123 -6.81 -7.69 9.76
N ARG A 124 -7.39 -8.44 8.82
CA ARG A 124 -8.82 -8.79 8.83
C ARG A 124 -9.12 -9.78 9.96
N SER A 125 -10.17 -9.52 10.73
CA SER A 125 -10.67 -10.44 11.76
C SER A 125 -11.31 -11.68 11.11
N GLN A 126 -11.23 -12.84 11.76
CA GLN A 126 -11.75 -14.11 11.23
C GLN A 126 -13.29 -14.29 11.41
N SER A 127 -14.06 -13.20 11.53
CA SER A 127 -15.50 -13.27 11.82
C SER A 127 -16.33 -13.57 10.57
N PRO A 128 -17.45 -14.33 10.69
CA PRO A 128 -18.34 -14.61 9.57
C PRO A 128 -18.93 -13.34 8.93
N PHE A 129 -18.92 -13.40 7.60
CA PHE A 129 -19.26 -12.47 6.51
C PHE A 129 -19.90 -11.09 6.79
N ASN A 130 -20.86 -10.90 7.70
CA ASN A 130 -21.56 -9.61 7.82
C ASN A 130 -20.94 -8.63 8.82
N GLN A 131 -20.54 -9.12 10.00
CA GLN A 131 -19.91 -8.26 11.00
C GLN A 131 -18.49 -7.89 10.59
N ALA A 132 -17.77 -8.82 9.95
CA ALA A 132 -16.44 -8.55 9.41
C ALA A 132 -16.46 -7.49 8.30
N LEU A 133 -17.41 -7.56 7.35
CA LEU A 133 -17.51 -6.57 6.27
C LEU A 133 -17.79 -5.16 6.80
N ASN A 134 -18.66 -5.01 7.80
CA ASN A 134 -18.95 -3.70 8.38
C ASN A 134 -17.71 -3.11 9.08
N VAL A 135 -16.97 -3.94 9.83
CA VAL A 135 -15.71 -3.56 10.47
C VAL A 135 -14.64 -3.19 9.44
N ASP A 136 -14.56 -3.93 8.33
CA ASP A 136 -13.61 -3.64 7.26
C ASP A 136 -13.91 -2.29 6.58
N LEU A 137 -15.18 -2.03 6.26
CA LEU A 137 -15.61 -0.76 5.68
C LEU A 137 -15.34 0.41 6.63
N GLN A 138 -15.67 0.25 7.91
CA GLN A 138 -15.36 1.26 8.92
C GLN A 138 -13.85 1.52 9.00
N THR A 139 -13.03 0.47 8.96
CA THR A 139 -11.57 0.61 8.99
C THR A 139 -11.04 1.31 7.74
N LEU A 140 -11.59 1.01 6.56
CA LEU A 140 -11.26 1.72 5.33
C LEU A 140 -11.65 3.20 5.38
N CYS A 141 -12.81 3.53 5.98
CA CYS A 141 -13.20 4.93 6.23
C CYS A 141 -12.22 5.64 7.16
N GLU A 142 -11.80 4.99 8.27
CA GLU A 142 -10.80 5.55 9.19
C GLU A 142 -9.46 5.81 8.48
N ILE A 143 -9.04 4.90 7.59
CA ILE A 143 -7.85 5.09 6.76
C ILE A 143 -8.03 6.26 5.79
N GLY A 144 -9.19 6.37 5.15
CA GLY A 144 -9.52 7.47 4.26
C GLY A 144 -9.46 8.82 4.97
N GLU A 145 -10.00 8.91 6.19
CA GLU A 145 -9.90 10.12 7.02
C GLU A 145 -8.46 10.44 7.41
N LEU A 146 -7.67 9.43 7.79
CA LEU A 146 -6.27 9.59 8.14
C LEU A 146 -5.46 10.10 6.95
N ALA A 147 -5.71 9.55 5.76
CA ALA A 147 -5.11 9.99 4.50
C ALA A 147 -5.50 11.44 4.17
N ALA A 148 -6.79 11.79 4.29
CA ALA A 148 -7.27 13.14 4.04
C ALA A 148 -6.63 14.17 4.99
N LYS A 149 -6.55 13.85 6.28
CA LYS A 149 -5.90 14.70 7.31
C LYS A 149 -4.40 14.84 7.07
N ALA A 150 -3.73 13.77 6.62
CA ALA A 150 -2.32 13.82 6.28
C ALA A 150 -2.07 14.69 5.03
N ALA A 151 -2.96 14.62 4.04
CA ALA A 151 -2.87 15.41 2.81
C ALA A 151 -3.24 16.89 3.01
N SER A 152 -4.13 17.22 3.95
CA SER A 152 -4.55 18.60 4.25
C SER A 152 -3.63 19.34 5.24
N GLY A 153 -2.54 18.72 5.68
CA GLY A 153 -1.55 19.30 6.60
C GLY A 153 -0.81 20.53 6.07
N GLY A 154 -0.99 20.90 4.79
CA GLY A 154 -0.74 22.24 4.27
C GLY A 154 -2.05 23.03 4.29
N GLY A 155 -2.14 24.05 5.15
CA GLY A 155 -3.36 24.82 5.40
C GLY A 155 -4.06 25.28 4.11
N GLY A 156 -5.22 24.71 3.84
CA GLY A 156 -6.12 25.09 2.75
C GLY A 156 -6.94 23.89 2.30
N GLU A 157 -8.21 23.81 2.70
CA GLU A 157 -9.15 22.76 2.26
C GLU A 157 -9.53 22.95 0.76
N PRO A 158 -9.08 22.11 -0.19
CA PRO A 158 -9.45 22.27 -1.60
C PRO A 158 -10.78 21.59 -1.94
N TRP A 159 -11.23 20.64 -1.12
CA TRP A 159 -12.33 19.72 -1.43
C TRP A 159 -13.74 20.31 -1.24
N ARG A 160 -13.85 21.56 -0.74
CA ARG A 160 -15.13 22.27 -0.56
C ARG A 160 -15.74 22.84 -1.85
N THR A 161 -15.13 22.66 -3.02
CA THR A 161 -15.58 23.30 -4.27
C THR A 161 -16.32 22.39 -5.25
N PHE A 162 -16.58 21.11 -4.93
CA PHE A 162 -17.56 20.32 -5.68
C PHE A 162 -18.99 20.58 -5.15
N HIS A 163 -19.55 21.72 -5.52
CA HIS A 163 -21.00 21.90 -5.57
C HIS A 163 -21.43 21.85 -7.04
N GLY A 164 -22.29 20.89 -7.37
CA GLY A 164 -23.05 20.87 -8.62
C GLY A 164 -24.12 21.95 -8.65
#